data_AF-A0A4R3A166-F1
#
_entry.id   AF-A0A4R3A166-F1
#
_cell.length_a   1.000
_cell.length_b   1.000
_cell.length_c   1.000
_cell.angle_alpha   90.00
_cell.angle_beta   90.00
_cell.angle_gamma   90.00
#
_symmetry.space_group_name_H-M   'P 1'
#
loop_
_entity.id
_entity.type
_entity.pdbx_description
1 polymer ?
#
loop_
_entity_poly.entity_id
_entity_poly.type
_entity_poly.pdbx_seq_one_letter_code
_entity_poly.pdbx_strand_id
1 'polypeptide(L)'
;MILWFVYMEAALPINVNNREADALTREFAKMADVSITDAIVIAMKEAIERRRKIETPIETAARLREKFGITLSEQAKKPLPKSVFDSMWDEG
;
A
#
# COMPACT_ATOMS: atom_id res chain seq x y z
N MET A 1 17.26 -22.75 -12.70
CA MET A 1 15.85 -23.19 -12.75
C MET A 1 15.21 -23.04 -11.37
N ILE A 2 15.09 -21.79 -10.87
CA ILE A 2 14.46 -21.48 -9.55
C ILE A 2 13.70 -20.12 -9.60
N LEU A 3 13.93 -19.27 -10.61
CA LEU A 3 13.33 -17.93 -10.67
C LEU A 3 11.86 -17.85 -11.11
N TRP A 4 11.26 -18.95 -11.59
CA TRP A 4 9.86 -18.97 -12.04
C TRP A 4 8.85 -19.30 -10.92
N PHE A 5 9.31 -19.55 -9.69
CA PHE A 5 8.44 -19.97 -8.59
C PHE A 5 7.86 -18.79 -7.77
N VAL A 6 8.36 -17.56 -7.96
CA VAL A 6 7.95 -16.39 -7.16
C VAL A 6 6.87 -15.54 -7.85
N TYR A 7 6.64 -15.69 -9.15
CA TYR A 7 5.69 -14.86 -9.92
C TYR A 7 4.43 -15.62 -10.36
N MET A 8 3.92 -16.47 -9.47
CA MET A 8 2.59 -17.04 -9.59
C MET A 8 1.95 -17.03 -8.21
N GLU A 9 1.78 -15.82 -7.64
CA GLU A 9 0.63 -15.65 -6.77
C GLU A 9 -0.58 -15.97 -7.63
N ALA A 10 -1.09 -17.18 -7.47
CA ALA A 10 -2.35 -17.58 -8.02
C ALA A 10 -3.33 -16.45 -7.73
N ALA A 11 -3.81 -15.79 -8.78
CA ALA A 11 -4.94 -14.88 -8.70
C ALA A 11 -6.14 -15.73 -8.27
N LEU A 12 -6.22 -16.03 -6.98
CA LEU A 12 -7.36 -16.67 -6.38
C LEU A 12 -8.50 -15.66 -6.60
N PRO A 13 -9.53 -15.99 -7.40
CA PRO A 13 -10.69 -15.14 -7.46
C PRO A 13 -11.14 -14.95 -6.01
N ILE A 14 -11.30 -13.70 -5.58
CA ILE A 14 -11.93 -13.42 -4.29
C ILE A 14 -13.33 -14.02 -4.43
N ASN A 15 -13.53 -15.19 -3.83
CA ASN A 15 -14.82 -15.84 -3.82
C ASN A 15 -15.70 -15.05 -2.84
N VAL A 16 -16.38 -14.03 -3.35
CA VAL A 16 -17.35 -13.23 -2.61
C VAL A 16 -18.63 -14.07 -2.44
N ASN A 17 -18.57 -15.12 -1.61
CA ASN A 17 -19.75 -15.85 -1.15
C ASN A 17 -20.51 -15.09 -0.03
N ASN A 18 -20.08 -13.87 0.28
CA ASN A 18 -20.78 -12.98 1.19
C ASN A 18 -21.84 -12.18 0.41
N ARG A 19 -23.13 -12.39 0.75
CA ARG A 19 -24.28 -11.68 0.16
C ARG A 19 -24.18 -10.16 0.29
N GLU A 20 -23.62 -9.66 1.39
CA GLU A 20 -23.44 -8.23 1.62
C GLU A 20 -22.46 -7.64 0.62
N ALA A 21 -21.34 -8.31 0.37
CA ALA A 21 -20.33 -7.84 -0.55
C ALA A 21 -20.78 -7.93 -2.03
N ASP A 22 -21.57 -8.95 -2.40
CA ASP A 22 -22.22 -8.99 -3.73
C ASP A 22 -23.21 -7.82 -3.90
N ALA A 23 -24.05 -7.55 -2.89
CA ALA A 23 -25.00 -6.44 -2.92
C ALA A 23 -24.30 -5.08 -3.06
N LEU A 24 -23.28 -4.82 -2.24
CA LEU A 24 -22.48 -3.59 -2.29
C LEU A 24 -21.77 -3.43 -3.64
N THR A 25 -21.22 -4.53 -4.19
CA THR A 25 -20.53 -4.48 -5.49
C THR A 25 -21.51 -4.17 -6.63
N ARG A 26 -22.71 -4.76 -6.62
CA ARG A 26 -23.76 -4.47 -7.61
C ARG A 26 -24.23 -3.03 -7.53
N GLU A 27 -24.43 -2.52 -6.32
CA GLU A 27 -24.82 -1.13 -6.10
C GLU A 27 -23.74 -0.19 -6.63
N PHE A 28 -22.48 -0.45 -6.28
CA PHE A 28 -21.36 0.36 -6.73
C PHE A 28 -21.16 0.32 -8.26
N ALA A 29 -21.24 -0.86 -8.87
CA ALA A 29 -21.17 -1.01 -10.32
C ALA A 29 -22.26 -0.21 -11.04
N LYS A 30 -23.48 -0.20 -10.49
CA LYS A 30 -24.59 0.60 -11.02
C LYS A 30 -24.35 2.10 -10.86
N MET A 31 -23.80 2.54 -9.73
CA MET A 31 -23.50 3.96 -9.49
C MET A 31 -22.37 4.47 -10.36
N ALA A 32 -21.34 3.64 -10.58
CA ALA A 32 -20.15 4.00 -11.35
C ALA A 32 -20.30 3.72 -12.86
N ASP A 33 -21.39 3.07 -13.29
CA ASP A 33 -21.65 2.64 -14.67
C ASP A 33 -20.51 1.77 -15.25
N VAL A 34 -20.07 0.78 -14.48
CA VAL A 34 -18.95 -0.12 -14.82
C VAL A 34 -19.32 -1.58 -14.61
N SER A 35 -18.48 -2.50 -15.10
CA SER A 35 -18.65 -3.93 -14.85
C SER A 35 -18.46 -4.26 -13.35
N ILE A 36 -19.03 -5.38 -12.90
CA ILE A 36 -18.85 -5.88 -11.52
C ILE A 36 -17.37 -6.04 -11.16
N THR A 37 -16.56 -6.53 -12.10
CA THR A 37 -15.12 -6.71 -11.89
C THR A 37 -14.40 -5.35 -11.74
N ASP A 38 -14.75 -4.38 -12.57
CA ASP A 38 -14.16 -3.03 -12.49
C ASP A 38 -14.56 -2.32 -11.21
N ALA A 39 -15.83 -2.46 -10.80
CA ALA A 39 -16.34 -1.97 -9.53
C ALA A 39 -15.51 -2.47 -8.33
N ILE A 40 -15.15 -3.75 -8.30
CA ILE A 40 -14.29 -4.31 -7.25
C ILE A 40 -12.91 -3.64 -7.27
N VAL A 41 -12.29 -3.54 -8.44
CA VAL A 41 -10.94 -2.97 -8.57
C VAL A 41 -10.91 -1.49 -8.17
N ILE A 42 -11.90 -0.71 -8.61
CA ILE A 42 -12.03 0.72 -8.28
C ILE A 42 -12.22 0.89 -6.77
N ALA A 43 -13.22 0.21 -6.18
CA ALA A 43 -13.52 0.32 -4.76
C ALA A 43 -12.30 -0.02 -3.88
N MET A 44 -11.54 -1.06 -4.26
CA MET A 44 -10.33 -1.46 -3.53
C MET A 44 -9.20 -0.45 -3.68
N LYS A 45 -8.97 0.10 -4.88
CA LYS A 45 -7.99 1.17 -5.09
C LYS A 45 -8.30 2.41 -4.27
N GLU A 46 -9.55 2.86 -4.31
CA GLU A 46 -10.02 4.02 -3.55
C GLU A 46 -9.93 3.78 -2.04
N ALA A 47 -10.30 2.60 -1.55
CA ALA A 47 -10.19 2.28 -0.13
C ALA A 47 -8.73 2.28 0.36
N ILE A 48 -7.80 1.77 -0.45
CA ILE A 48 -6.36 1.82 -0.16
C ILE A 48 -5.86 3.26 -0.19
N GLU A 49 -6.20 4.03 -1.22
CA GLU A 49 -5.78 5.41 -1.36
C GLU A 49 -6.32 6.28 -0.22
N ARG A 50 -7.58 6.12 0.14
CA ARG A 50 -8.20 6.80 1.27
C ARG A 50 -7.45 6.49 2.57
N ARG A 51 -7.07 5.23 2.81
CA ARG A 51 -6.26 4.85 3.98
C ARG A 51 -4.85 5.43 3.94
N ARG A 52 -4.21 5.46 2.76
CA ARG A 52 -2.87 6.05 2.58
C ARG A 52 -2.86 7.57 2.78
N LYS A 53 -3.97 8.26 2.50
CA LYS A 53 -4.12 9.71 2.69
C LYS A 53 -4.50 10.12 4.11
N ILE A 54 -4.75 9.18 5.03
CA ILE A 54 -5.08 9.51 6.43
C ILE A 54 -3.89 10.19 7.12
N GLU A 55 -2.67 9.79 6.76
CA GLU A 55 -1.45 10.26 7.40
C GLU A 55 -0.39 10.49 6.31
N THR A 56 0.22 11.67 6.28
CA THR A 56 1.34 11.94 5.37
C THR A 56 2.56 11.10 5.76
N PRO A 57 3.49 10.81 4.83
CA PRO A 57 4.70 10.04 5.17
C PRO A 57 5.50 10.65 6.34
N ILE A 58 5.48 11.98 6.47
CA ILE A 58 6.17 12.70 7.55
C ILE A 58 5.47 12.48 8.89
N GLU A 59 4.14 12.56 8.93
CA GLU A 59 3.34 12.28 10.13
C GLU A 59 3.47 10.82 10.54
N THR A 60 3.43 9.88 9.58
CA THR A 60 3.67 8.45 9.85
C THR A 60 5.04 8.23 10.44
N ALA A 61 6.07 8.86 9.87
CA ALA A 61 7.42 8.76 10.41
C ALA A 61 7.51 9.38 11.82
N ALA A 62 6.82 10.49 12.09
CA ALA A 62 6.77 11.11 13.42
C ALA A 62 6.09 10.21 14.45
N ARG A 63 4.90 9.66 14.14
CA ARG A 63 4.18 8.73 15.02
C ARG A 63 4.97 7.46 15.30
N LEU A 64 5.65 6.91 14.29
CA LEU A 64 6.50 5.73 14.49
C LEU A 64 7.70 6.06 15.38
N ARG A 65 8.35 7.22 15.18
CA ARG A 65 9.44 7.67 16.05
C ARG A 65 8.99 7.79 17.51
N GLU A 66 7.85 8.43 17.75
CA GLU A 66 7.27 8.55 19.08
C GLU A 66 6.97 7.17 19.69
N LYS A 67 6.31 6.27 18.94
CA LYS A 67 5.98 4.91 19.38
C LYS A 67 7.22 4.12 19.83
N PHE A 68 8.35 4.31 19.16
CA PHE A 68 9.61 3.61 19.47
C PHE A 68 10.57 4.45 20.33
N GLY A 69 10.16 5.62 20.83
CA GLY A 69 11.01 6.50 21.64
C GLY A 69 12.21 7.09 20.90
N ILE A 70 12.17 7.12 19.56
CA ILE A 70 13.26 7.61 18.72
C ILE A 70 13.19 9.14 18.65
N THR A 71 14.20 9.81 19.17
CA THR A 71 14.37 11.27 19.02
C THR A 71 15.44 11.56 17.99
N LEU A 72 15.12 12.35 16.96
CA LEU A 72 16.11 12.78 15.96
C LEU A 72 16.92 13.96 16.48
N SER A 73 18.26 13.83 16.46
CA SER A 73 19.16 14.97 16.62
C SER A 73 19.09 15.89 15.39
N GLU A 74 19.57 17.12 15.53
CA GLU A 74 19.62 18.08 14.40
C GLU A 74 20.45 17.56 13.22
N GLN A 75 21.49 16.78 13.49
CA GLN A 75 22.28 16.10 12.46
C GLN A 75 21.48 15.01 11.74
N ALA A 76 20.65 14.24 12.47
CA ALA A 76 19.85 13.16 11.89
C ALA A 76 18.68 13.64 11.01
N LYS A 77 18.35 14.94 11.07
CA LYS A 77 17.37 15.58 10.18
C LYS A 77 17.98 16.01 8.84
N LYS A 78 19.31 16.03 8.71
CA LYS A 78 19.98 16.40 7.46
C LYS A 78 20.02 15.19 6.53
N PRO A 79 19.82 15.40 5.21
CA PRO A 79 20.01 14.33 4.23
C PRO A 79 21.41 13.71 4.37
N LEU A 80 21.48 12.38 4.20
CA LEU A 80 22.76 11.70 4.14
C LEU A 80 23.56 12.19 2.92
N PRO A 81 24.89 12.33 3.03
CA PRO A 81 25.74 12.53 1.88
C PRO A 81 25.55 11.40 0.87
N LYS A 82 25.46 11.74 -0.42
CA LYS A 82 25.21 10.77 -1.49
C LYS A 82 26.18 9.59 -1.46
N SER A 83 27.47 9.85 -1.22
CA SER A 83 28.50 8.81 -1.14
C SER A 83 28.24 7.78 -0.03
N VAL A 84 27.67 8.21 1.10
CA VAL A 84 27.31 7.31 2.21
C VAL A 84 26.08 6.49 1.84
N PHE A 85 25.08 7.12 1.22
CA PHE A 85 23.90 6.42 0.74
C PHE A 85 24.26 5.34 -0.29
N ASP A 86 25.05 5.68 -1.31
CA ASP A 86 25.45 4.75 -2.38
C ASP A 86 26.21 3.54 -1.79
N SER A 87 27.12 3.76 -0.82
CA SER A 87 27.84 2.65 -0.17
C SER A 87 26.97 1.67 0.62
N MET A 88 25.79 2.08 1.10
CA MET A 88 24.86 1.19 1.83
C MET A 88 24.08 0.27 0.89
N TRP A 89 24.09 0.56 -0.42
CA TRP A 89 23.30 -0.15 -1.44
C TRP A 89 24.16 -0.82 -2.53
N ASP A 90 25.48 -0.59 -2.53
CA ASP A 90 26.44 -1.17 -3.49
C ASP A 90 26.89 -2.62 -3.14
N GLU A 91 26.35 -3.22 -2.07
CA GLU A 91 26.50 -4.66 -1.82
C GLU A 91 25.37 -5.43 -2.50
N GLY A 92 25.54 -5.66 -3.80
CA GLY A 92 24.75 -6.58 -4.64
C GLY A 92 25.48 -7.90 -4.89
#